data_AF-A0A099EUR3-F1
#
_entry.id   AF-A0A099EUR3-F1
#
_cell.length_a   1.000
_cell.length_b   1.000
_cell.length_c   1.000
_cell.angle_alpha   90.00
_cell.angle_beta   90.00
_cell.angle_gamma   90.00
#
_symmetry.space_group_name_H-M   'P 1'
#
loop_
_entity.id
_entity.type
_entity.pdbx_description
1 polymer ?
#
loop_
_entity_poly.entity_id
_entity_poly.type
_entity_poly.pdbx_seq_one_letter_code
_entity_poly.pdbx_strand_id
1 'polypeptide(L)'
;MKFERLHDGIADHDQTYALINRGYSADKRSAGQWFETTAEIYATFLNILPPLDFTADGFSMSEYATGTLTDAFVRHGGRFFYLSISRERSGDFTNAVCAFREHLAFAERKV
;
A
#
# COMPACT_ATOMS: atom_id res chain seq x y z
N MET A 1 10.76 -9.30 -0.26
CA MET A 1 9.37 -9.18 0.25
C MET A 1 8.48 -10.10 -0.59
N LYS A 2 7.52 -10.80 0.03
CA LYS A 2 6.50 -11.57 -0.71
C LYS A 2 5.27 -10.69 -0.86
N PHE A 3 4.72 -10.60 -2.07
CA PHE A 3 3.50 -9.83 -2.32
C PHE A 3 2.28 -10.74 -2.27
N GLU A 4 1.27 -10.32 -1.50
CA GLU A 4 0.00 -11.02 -1.32
C GLU A 4 -1.14 -10.07 -1.68
N ARG A 5 -1.94 -10.44 -2.68
CA ARG A 5 -3.11 -9.67 -3.08
C ARG A 5 -4.27 -10.00 -2.13
N LEU A 6 -4.85 -8.97 -1.52
CA LEU A 6 -5.97 -9.13 -0.58
C LEU A 6 -7.34 -9.10 -1.26
N HIS A 7 -7.44 -8.50 -2.43
CA HIS A 7 -8.70 -8.28 -3.13
C HIS A 7 -8.48 -8.26 -4.65
N ASP A 8 -9.33 -8.98 -5.38
CA ASP A 8 -9.39 -8.98 -6.84
C ASP A 8 -10.28 -7.85 -7.36
N GLY A 9 -9.79 -7.12 -8.36
CA GLY A 9 -10.43 -5.91 -8.87
C GLY A 9 -9.91 -4.64 -8.20
N ILE A 10 -10.69 -3.57 -8.34
CA ILE A 10 -10.45 -2.24 -7.76
C ILE A 10 -11.39 -2.10 -6.57
N ALA A 11 -10.83 -1.98 -5.36
CA ALA A 11 -11.60 -1.77 -4.15
C ALA A 11 -12.19 -0.35 -4.14
N ASP A 12 -13.51 -0.27 -3.99
CA ASP A 12 -14.21 1.00 -3.75
C ASP A 12 -13.96 1.54 -2.34
N HIS A 13 -14.68 2.60 -1.96
CA HIS A 13 -14.54 3.22 -0.65
C HIS A 13 -14.76 2.23 0.49
N ASP A 14 -15.93 1.59 0.53
CA ASP A 14 -16.31 0.73 1.66
C ASP A 14 -15.43 -0.52 1.72
N GLN A 15 -15.09 -1.10 0.56
CA GLN A 15 -14.17 -2.21 0.47
C GLN A 15 -12.76 -1.84 0.95
N THR A 16 -12.26 -0.66 0.58
CA THR A 16 -10.95 -0.18 1.02
C THR A 16 -10.91 -0.06 2.54
N TYR A 17 -11.90 0.59 3.15
CA TYR A 17 -11.96 0.72 4.61
C TYR A 17 -12.10 -0.63 5.31
N ALA A 18 -12.90 -1.57 4.77
CA ALA A 18 -13.01 -2.91 5.32
C ALA A 18 -11.66 -3.68 5.27
N LEU A 19 -10.93 -3.56 4.15
CA LEU A 19 -9.62 -4.19 3.97
C LEU A 19 -8.56 -3.59 4.88
N ILE A 20 -8.51 -2.26 5.03
CA ILE A 20 -7.55 -1.59 5.93
C ILE A 20 -7.83 -1.94 7.40
N ASN A 21 -9.11 -2.04 7.77
CA ASN A 21 -9.55 -2.37 9.13
C ASN A 21 -9.74 -3.87 9.41
N ARG A 22 -9.14 -4.75 8.60
CA ARG A 22 -9.26 -6.23 8.70
C ARG A 22 -8.68 -6.87 9.98
N GLY A 23 -8.12 -6.06 10.87
CA GLY A 23 -7.42 -6.50 12.08
C GLY A 23 -5.92 -6.21 12.06
N TYR A 24 -5.34 -6.19 13.26
CA TYR A 24 -3.94 -5.79 13.51
C TYR A 24 -3.05 -6.94 14.00
N SER A 25 -3.59 -8.15 14.15
CA SER A 25 -2.81 -9.32 14.54
C SER A 25 -1.95 -9.82 13.37
N ALA A 26 -0.86 -10.52 13.70
CA ALA A 26 0.13 -10.99 12.71
C ALA A 26 -0.45 -11.97 11.67
N ASP A 27 -1.56 -12.66 11.98
CA ASP A 27 -2.29 -13.51 11.03
C ASP A 27 -3.16 -12.72 10.04
N LYS A 28 -3.45 -11.45 10.34
CA LYS A 28 -4.29 -10.55 9.51
C LYS A 28 -3.47 -9.55 8.71
N ARG A 29 -2.32 -9.14 9.23
CA ARG A 29 -1.52 -8.06 8.66
C ARG A 29 -0.04 -8.42 8.57
N SER A 30 0.52 -8.29 7.38
CA SER A 30 1.96 -8.43 7.15
C SER A 30 2.43 -7.51 6.01
N ALA A 31 3.73 -7.21 5.98
CA ALA A 31 4.32 -6.40 4.92
C ALA A 31 4.26 -7.14 3.58
N GLY A 32 3.92 -6.41 2.51
CA GLY A 32 3.73 -6.95 1.16
C GLY A 32 2.27 -7.28 0.82
N GLN A 33 1.33 -7.12 1.76
CA GLN A 33 -0.10 -7.23 1.47
C GLN A 33 -0.60 -6.00 0.72
N TRP A 34 -1.33 -6.20 -0.37
CA TRP A 34 -1.73 -5.12 -1.27
C TRP A 34 -3.09 -5.34 -1.93
N PHE A 35 -3.68 -4.25 -2.43
CA PHE A 35 -4.83 -4.27 -3.33
C PHE A 35 -4.86 -2.99 -4.17
N GLU A 36 -5.58 -3.02 -5.29
CA GLU A 36 -5.83 -1.84 -6.10
C GLU A 36 -7.05 -1.07 -5.55
N THR A 37 -6.98 0.25 -5.57
CA THR A 37 -8.02 1.16 -5.09
C THR A 37 -8.18 2.34 -6.05
N THR A 38 -9.03 3.30 -5.73
CA THR A 38 -9.34 4.44 -6.58
C THR A 38 -8.41 5.62 -6.35
N ALA A 39 -8.36 6.53 -7.33
CA ALA A 39 -7.66 7.82 -7.20
C ALA A 39 -8.22 8.68 -6.06
N GLU A 40 -9.54 8.58 -5.83
CA GLU A 40 -10.23 9.29 -4.75
C GLU A 40 -9.72 8.82 -3.39
N ILE A 41 -9.63 7.51 -3.16
CA ILE A 41 -9.11 6.95 -1.91
C ILE A 41 -7.65 7.34 -1.68
N TYR A 42 -6.81 7.25 -2.73
CA TYR A 42 -5.42 7.71 -2.64
C TYR A 42 -5.36 9.18 -2.17
N ALA A 43 -6.17 10.05 -2.77
CA ALA A 43 -6.21 11.47 -2.40
C ALA A 43 -6.78 11.69 -1.00
N THR A 44 -7.81 10.94 -0.59
CA THR A 44 -8.35 10.99 0.77
C THR A 44 -7.27 10.69 1.80
N PHE A 45 -6.56 9.57 1.67
CA PHE A 45 -5.51 9.20 2.63
C PHE A 45 -4.31 10.17 2.63
N LEU A 46 -3.96 10.74 1.47
CA LEU A 46 -2.91 11.76 1.40
C LEU A 46 -3.27 13.03 2.18
N ASN A 47 -4.57 13.34 2.28
CA ASN A 47 -5.06 14.57 2.90
C ASN A 47 -5.55 14.37 4.35
N ILE A 48 -5.62 13.15 4.87
CA ILE A 48 -6.03 12.87 6.26
C ILE A 48 -4.94 13.31 7.25
N LEU A 49 -3.69 12.91 7.00
CA LEU A 49 -2.54 13.23 7.85
C LEU A 49 -1.29 13.45 6.99
N PRO A 50 -0.33 14.28 7.45
CA PRO A 50 0.96 14.39 6.78
C PRO A 50 1.65 13.02 6.67
N PRO A 51 2.14 12.64 5.47
CA PRO A 51 2.85 11.38 5.29
C PRO A 51 4.25 11.42 5.91
N LEU A 52 4.79 10.26 6.26
CA LEU A 52 6.20 10.15 6.72
C LEU A 52 7.17 10.27 5.55
N ASP A 53 6.80 9.69 4.43
CA ASP A 53 7.59 9.62 3.21
C ASP A 53 6.65 10.00 2.04
N PHE A 54 7.11 10.87 1.14
CA PHE A 54 6.34 11.29 -0.03
C PHE A 54 7.24 11.44 -1.26
N THR A 55 6.88 10.75 -2.34
CA THR A 55 7.62 10.71 -3.59
C THR A 55 6.66 10.84 -4.77
N ALA A 56 7.21 10.93 -5.99
CA ALA A 56 6.42 10.94 -7.22
C ALA A 56 5.55 9.67 -7.42
N ASP A 57 5.94 8.58 -6.76
CA ASP A 57 5.33 7.25 -6.91
C ASP A 57 4.36 6.90 -5.77
N GLY A 58 4.28 7.70 -4.70
CA GLY A 58 3.43 7.37 -3.56
C GLY A 58 3.87 8.00 -2.24
N PHE A 59 3.20 7.60 -1.17
CA PHE A 59 3.49 8.01 0.21
C PHE A 59 3.27 6.90 1.21
N SER A 60 3.86 7.01 2.41
CA SER A 60 3.54 6.17 3.56
C SER A 60 2.81 6.96 4.65
N MET A 61 1.82 6.32 5.26
CA MET A 61 1.06 6.83 6.37
C MET A 61 1.95 7.03 7.61
N SER A 62 1.61 8.04 8.42
CA SER A 62 2.24 8.32 9.71
C SER A 62 1.71 7.47 10.85
N GLU A 63 0.59 6.78 10.65
CA GLU A 63 0.02 5.84 11.60
C GLU A 63 0.60 4.44 11.38
N TYR A 64 1.06 3.83 12.47
CA TYR A 64 1.54 2.45 12.45
C TYR A 64 0.44 1.51 12.91
N ALA A 65 0.21 0.45 12.14
CA ALA A 65 -0.71 -0.61 12.46
C ALA A 65 -0.20 -1.42 13.67
N THR A 66 1.07 -1.84 13.64
CA THR A 66 1.77 -2.53 14.75
C THR A 66 3.28 -2.45 14.55
N GLY A 67 4.04 -2.08 15.58
CA GLY A 67 5.50 -2.05 15.51
C GLY A 67 5.98 -1.15 14.36
N THR A 68 6.59 -1.74 13.35
CA THR A 68 7.13 -1.07 12.16
C THR A 68 6.19 -1.10 10.96
N LEU A 69 5.04 -1.77 11.07
CA LEU A 69 4.09 -1.94 9.98
C LEU A 69 3.23 -0.69 9.82
N THR A 70 3.28 -0.08 8.65
CA THR A 70 2.45 1.05 8.23
C THR A 70 1.85 0.78 6.85
N ASP A 71 0.96 1.65 6.42
CA ASP A 71 0.34 1.61 5.11
C ASP A 71 1.02 2.58 4.17
N ALA A 72 1.08 2.21 2.91
CA ALA A 72 1.54 3.05 1.83
C ALA A 72 0.50 3.05 0.73
N PHE A 73 0.42 4.19 0.05
CA PHE A 73 -0.37 4.35 -1.15
C PHE A 73 0.58 4.64 -2.31
N VAL A 74 0.49 3.82 -3.35
CA VAL A 74 1.41 3.80 -4.49
C VAL A 74 0.64 4.08 -5.76
N ARG A 75 1.20 4.90 -6.65
CA ARG A 75 0.69 5.16 -8.00
C ARG A 75 1.61 4.51 -9.03
N HIS A 76 1.05 3.72 -9.93
CA HIS A 76 1.81 3.08 -11.02
C HIS A 76 0.95 2.94 -12.28
N GLY A 77 1.44 3.41 -13.43
CA GLY A 77 0.73 3.26 -14.71
C GLY A 77 -0.67 3.88 -14.76
N GLY A 78 -0.93 4.94 -13.98
CA GLY A 78 -2.27 5.55 -13.85
C GLY A 78 -3.21 4.85 -12.88
N ARG A 79 -2.76 3.77 -12.24
CA ARG A 79 -3.50 2.99 -11.23
C ARG A 79 -3.01 3.32 -9.82
N PHE A 80 -3.83 3.03 -8.83
CA PHE A 80 -3.60 3.38 -7.43
C PHE A 80 -3.70 2.14 -6.55
N PHE A 81 -2.78 1.99 -5.62
CA PHE A 81 -2.63 0.79 -4.83
C PHE A 81 -2.44 1.13 -3.37
N TYR A 82 -3.04 0.33 -2.52
CA TYR A 82 -2.65 0.20 -1.13
C TYR A 82 -1.57 -0.87 -1.01
N LEU A 83 -0.58 -0.65 -0.14
CA LEU A 83 0.47 -1.61 0.20
C LEU A 83 0.84 -1.48 1.68
N SER A 84 0.74 -2.56 2.46
CA SER A 84 1.32 -2.59 3.80
C SER A 84 2.83 -2.79 3.72
N ILE A 85 3.60 -1.96 4.43
CA ILE A 85 5.07 -1.97 4.42
C ILE A 85 5.62 -2.01 5.84
N SER A 86 6.78 -2.66 6.03
CA SER A 86 7.57 -2.49 7.25
C SER A 86 8.49 -1.29 7.04
N ARG A 87 8.30 -0.23 7.84
CA ARG A 87 9.01 1.04 7.72
C ARG A 87 9.68 1.36 9.06
N GLU A 88 10.99 1.10 9.17
CA GLU A 88 11.80 1.54 10.32
C GLU A 88 12.48 2.87 10.01
N ARG A 89 12.88 3.05 8.75
CA ARG A 89 13.56 4.23 8.22
C ARG A 89 13.02 4.59 6.85
N SER A 90 13.25 5.83 6.43
CA SER A 90 12.73 6.37 5.16
C SER A 90 13.13 5.53 3.93
N GLY A 91 14.36 4.99 3.92
CA GLY A 91 14.82 4.11 2.83
C GLY A 91 14.00 2.84 2.64
N ASP A 92 13.30 2.35 3.69
CA ASP A 92 12.49 1.14 3.58
C ASP A 92 11.23 1.38 2.73
N PHE A 93 10.67 2.60 2.77
CA PHE A 93 9.56 3.00 1.90
C PHE A 93 9.99 2.95 0.43
N THR A 94 11.12 3.58 0.08
CA THR A 94 11.65 3.57 -1.29
C THR A 94 11.90 2.15 -1.79
N ASN A 95 12.50 1.30 -0.96
CA ASN A 95 12.76 -0.10 -1.31
C ASN A 95 11.46 -0.89 -1.53
N ALA A 96 10.44 -0.67 -0.70
CA ALA A 96 9.14 -1.33 -0.85
C ALA A 96 8.42 -0.91 -2.14
N VAL A 97 8.43 0.39 -2.47
CA VAL A 97 7.85 0.91 -3.71
C VAL A 97 8.55 0.35 -4.94
N CYS A 98 9.89 0.33 -4.97
CA CYS A 98 10.65 -0.26 -6.07
C CYS A 98 10.31 -1.74 -6.27
N ALA A 99 10.35 -2.54 -5.20
CA ALA A 99 10.03 -3.96 -5.26
C ALA A 99 8.58 -4.22 -5.71
N PHE A 100 7.64 -3.38 -5.27
CA PHE A 100 6.24 -3.52 -5.66
C PHE A 100 6.01 -3.18 -7.14
N ARG A 101 6.67 -2.13 -7.65
CA ARG A 101 6.61 -1.79 -9.08
C ARG A 101 7.18 -2.91 -9.95
N GLU A 102 8.28 -3.53 -9.55
CA GLU A 102 8.83 -4.70 -10.23
C GLU A 102 7.85 -5.88 -10.23
N HIS A 103 7.16 -6.10 -9.11
CA HIS A 103 6.11 -7.12 -8.99
C HIS A 103 4.95 -6.86 -9.96
N LEU A 104 4.44 -5.62 -10.02
CA LEU A 104 3.36 -5.24 -10.94
C LEU A 104 3.79 -5.43 -12.42
N ALA A 105 4.98 -4.94 -12.78
CA ALA A 105 5.51 -5.08 -14.14
C ALA A 105 5.68 -6.55 -14.56
N PHE A 106 6.05 -7.44 -13.62
CA PHE A 106 6.13 -8.87 -13.90
C PHE A 106 4.76 -9.52 -14.06
N ALA A 107 3.77 -9.12 -13.26
CA ALA A 107 2.40 -9.62 -13.36
C ALA A 107 1.77 -9.24 -14.71
N GLU A 108 2.01 -8.02 -15.20
CA GLU A 108 1.49 -7.52 -16.48
C GLU A 108 2.08 -8.23 -17.70
N ARG A 109 3.33 -8.72 -17.63
CA ARG A 109 3.96 -9.46 -18.74
C ARG A 109 3.44 -10.89 -18.92
N LYS A 110 2.70 -11.42 -17.94
CA LYS A 110 2.18 -12.79 -17.95
C LYS A 110 0.73 -12.88 -18.44
N VAL A 111 0.11 -11.73 -18.73
CA VAL A 111 -1.22 -11.61 -19.34
C VAL A 111 -1.03 -11.43 -20.84
#